data_AF-A0A3M1VCH0-F1
#
_entry.id   AF-A0A3M1VCH0-F1
#
_cell.length_a   1.000
_cell.length_b   1.000
_cell.length_c   1.000
_cell.angle_alpha   90.00
_cell.angle_beta   90.00
_cell.angle_gamma   90.00
#
_symmetry.space_group_name_H-M   'P 1'
#
loop_
_entity.id
_entity.type
_entity.pdbx_description
1 polymer ?
#
loop_
_entity_poly.entity_id
_entity_poly.type
_entity_poly.pdbx_seq_one_letter_code
_entity_poly.pdbx_strand_id
1 'polypeptide(L)'
;MSTSTRPRTPHHPVLSVTRYDKVSATMLSIIVALVLAVVFLAAIWYTNRLPPKPKPAPIELIELAGGFEDGDPNEALDVQSPEEEIADPALEEEESDETQIEQTLENVVELAEESVEQAENQLAADAVNTGKKGSSSGTGRRPLGLGPGTGGLSREQRWYVEFGGTGSLDEYAKQLDFFGIELGALMPDGKLYLISQLSKPKPRVRVVSSGAGENRLYMTWRGGSRRRDDLRLFRKAGIDASKGVILHFYPPETEEMLARLELEYRNKPVKEIRRTFFQVRPAGSGYKFVVTRQTYLR
;
A
#
# COMPACT_ATOMS: atom_id res chain seq x y z
N MET A 1 -10.44 -111.46 -42.56
CA MET A 1 -10.78 -110.16 -43.16
C MET A 1 -11.07 -109.19 -42.02
N SER A 2 -10.61 -107.95 -42.16
CA SER A 2 -10.99 -106.76 -41.38
C SER A 2 -10.36 -106.57 -40.00
N THR A 3 -9.91 -105.39 -39.57
CA THR A 3 -9.44 -104.15 -40.23
C THR A 3 -8.79 -103.37 -39.09
N SER A 4 -7.51 -103.04 -39.19
CA SER A 4 -6.79 -102.24 -38.18
C SER A 4 -7.09 -100.75 -38.40
N THR A 5 -7.90 -100.14 -37.54
CA THR A 5 -8.15 -98.69 -37.54
C THR A 5 -7.11 -98.01 -36.64
N ARG A 6 -6.13 -97.32 -37.22
CA ARG A 6 -5.19 -96.46 -36.48
C ARG A 6 -5.89 -95.17 -36.02
N PRO A 7 -5.65 -94.68 -34.80
CA PRO A 7 -6.21 -93.42 -34.34
C PRO A 7 -5.53 -92.24 -35.06
N ARG A 8 -6.34 -91.31 -35.60
CA ARG A 8 -5.87 -90.02 -36.14
C ARG A 8 -5.59 -89.06 -34.99
N THR A 9 -4.33 -88.68 -34.79
CA THR A 9 -3.94 -87.60 -33.87
C THR A 9 -4.40 -86.24 -34.42
N PRO A 10 -5.01 -85.38 -33.59
CA PRO A 10 -5.41 -84.04 -34.01
C PRO A 10 -4.16 -83.17 -34.25
N HIS A 11 -4.00 -82.66 -35.46
CA HIS A 11 -2.99 -81.64 -35.75
C HIS A 11 -3.48 -80.30 -35.18
N HIS A 12 -2.92 -79.90 -34.04
CA HIS A 12 -3.09 -78.54 -33.55
C HIS A 12 -2.42 -77.58 -34.54
N PRO A 13 -3.11 -76.52 -35.01
CA PRO A 13 -2.50 -75.53 -35.88
C PRO A 13 -1.39 -74.79 -35.11
N VAL A 14 -0.13 -75.15 -35.39
CA VAL A 14 1.04 -74.48 -34.81
C VAL A 14 1.33 -73.25 -35.67
N LEU A 15 0.70 -72.12 -35.33
CA LEU A 15 1.07 -70.82 -35.90
C LEU A 15 2.43 -70.43 -35.31
N SER A 16 3.51 -70.77 -36.03
CA SER A 16 4.87 -70.38 -35.64
C SER A 16 5.11 -68.92 -36.00
N VAL A 17 5.48 -68.12 -35.01
CA VAL A 17 5.78 -66.70 -35.19
C VAL A 17 6.98 -66.53 -36.13
N THR A 18 6.78 -65.90 -37.28
CA THR A 18 7.84 -65.65 -38.27
C THR A 18 8.86 -64.67 -37.71
N ARG A 19 10.13 -64.75 -38.15
CA ARG A 19 11.18 -63.80 -37.71
C ARG A 19 10.81 -62.35 -38.02
N TYR A 20 10.12 -62.12 -39.14
CA TYR A 20 9.58 -60.82 -39.52
C TYR A 20 8.58 -60.27 -38.50
N ASP A 21 7.64 -61.12 -38.04
CA ASP A 21 6.61 -60.74 -37.07
C ASP A 21 7.22 -60.34 -35.71
N LYS A 22 8.28 -61.03 -35.30
CA LYS A 22 9.06 -60.65 -34.11
C LYS A 22 9.72 -59.28 -34.27
N VAL A 23 10.30 -58.98 -35.44
CA VAL A 23 10.95 -57.69 -35.70
C VAL A 23 9.92 -56.55 -35.75
N SER A 24 8.80 -56.74 -36.45
CA SER A 24 7.73 -55.74 -36.50
C SER A 24 7.11 -55.49 -35.12
N ALA A 25 6.90 -56.54 -34.32
CA ALA A 25 6.41 -56.40 -32.95
C ALA A 25 7.40 -55.65 -32.06
N THR A 26 8.71 -55.91 -32.18
CA THR A 26 9.73 -55.16 -31.42
C THR A 26 9.81 -53.69 -31.82
N MET A 27 9.72 -53.39 -33.13
CA MET A 27 9.72 -52.02 -33.62
C MET A 27 8.48 -51.25 -33.15
N LEU A 28 7.30 -51.88 -33.22
CA LEU A 28 6.06 -51.31 -32.72
C LEU A 28 6.11 -51.08 -31.20
N SER A 29 6.68 -52.01 -30.44
CA SER A 29 6.85 -51.89 -28.99
C SER A 29 7.75 -50.71 -28.60
N ILE A 30 8.86 -50.50 -29.32
CA ILE A 30 9.76 -49.36 -29.09
C ILE A 30 9.06 -48.03 -29.39
N ILE A 31 8.31 -47.95 -30.48
CA ILE A 31 7.56 -46.73 -30.85
C ILE A 31 6.51 -46.41 -29.79
N VAL A 32 5.73 -47.40 -29.35
CA VAL A 32 4.71 -47.22 -28.31
C VAL A 32 5.34 -46.83 -26.98
N ALA A 33 6.47 -47.44 -26.60
CA ALA A 33 7.19 -47.07 -25.39
C ALA A 33 7.70 -45.62 -25.43
N LEU A 34 8.19 -45.15 -26.58
CA LEU A 34 8.64 -43.78 -26.77
C LEU A 34 7.47 -42.80 -26.66
N VAL A 35 6.34 -43.10 -27.30
CA VAL A 35 5.12 -42.27 -27.19
C VAL A 35 4.65 -42.18 -25.75
N LEU A 36 4.59 -43.31 -25.02
CA LEU A 36 4.22 -43.32 -23.61
C LEU A 36 5.19 -42.50 -22.74
N ALA A 37 6.49 -42.57 -23.01
CA ALA A 37 7.48 -41.76 -22.30
C ALA A 37 7.27 -40.26 -22.53
N VAL A 38 6.98 -39.85 -23.76
CA VAL A 38 6.70 -38.44 -24.08
C VAL A 38 5.41 -37.96 -23.41
N VAL A 39 4.34 -38.76 -23.44
CA VAL A 39 3.08 -38.45 -22.75
C VAL A 39 3.30 -38.34 -21.24
N PHE A 40 4.11 -39.24 -20.67
CA PHE A 40 4.44 -39.20 -19.24
C PHE A 40 5.25 -37.96 -18.87
N LEU A 41 6.26 -37.59 -19.67
CA LEU A 41 6.98 -36.32 -19.48
C LEU A 41 6.06 -35.10 -19.64
N ALA A 42 5.14 -35.12 -20.59
CA ALA A 42 4.16 -34.04 -20.79
C ALA A 42 3.21 -33.93 -19.58
N ALA A 43 2.79 -35.06 -19.00
CA ALA A 43 1.97 -35.08 -17.80
C ALA A 43 2.72 -34.53 -16.58
N ILE A 44 4.00 -34.91 -16.40
CA ILE A 44 4.87 -34.32 -15.37
C ILE A 44 5.04 -32.82 -15.61
N TRP A 45 5.32 -32.41 -16.84
CA TRP A 45 5.49 -31.00 -17.18
C TRP A 45 4.21 -30.19 -16.89
N TYR A 46 3.04 -30.73 -17.24
CA TYR A 46 1.77 -30.09 -17.00
C TYR A 46 1.41 -30.00 -15.51
N THR A 47 1.63 -31.08 -14.76
CA THR A 47 1.38 -31.11 -13.30
C THR A 47 2.38 -30.28 -12.51
N ASN A 48 3.62 -30.17 -12.98
CA ASN A 48 4.67 -29.38 -12.36
C ASN A 48 4.68 -27.92 -12.86
N ARG A 49 3.71 -27.53 -13.71
CA ARG A 49 3.44 -26.14 -14.04
C ARG A 49 2.79 -25.50 -12.82
N LEU A 50 3.64 -25.15 -11.86
CA LEU A 50 3.27 -24.50 -10.61
C LEU A 50 2.24 -23.39 -10.91
N PRO A 51 1.06 -23.41 -10.26
CA PRO A 51 0.15 -22.28 -10.38
C PRO A 51 0.93 -21.01 -9.99
N PRO A 52 0.74 -19.89 -10.71
CA PRO A 52 1.32 -18.62 -10.29
C PRO A 52 0.97 -18.43 -8.82
N LYS A 53 1.99 -18.20 -7.97
CA LYS A 53 1.79 -18.01 -6.53
C LYS A 53 0.59 -17.07 -6.37
N PRO A 54 -0.47 -17.46 -5.63
CA PRO A 54 -1.60 -16.57 -5.43
C PRO A 54 -1.03 -15.26 -4.93
N LYS A 55 -1.19 -14.19 -5.72
CA LYS A 55 -0.81 -12.85 -5.29
C LYS A 55 -1.55 -12.68 -3.97
N PRO A 56 -0.87 -12.59 -2.82
CA PRO A 56 -1.55 -12.41 -1.55
C PRO A 56 -2.44 -11.18 -1.74
N ALA A 57 -3.74 -11.36 -1.48
CA ALA A 57 -4.70 -10.29 -1.61
C ALA A 57 -4.09 -9.03 -0.98
N PRO A 58 -4.07 -7.90 -1.69
CA PRO A 58 -3.54 -6.67 -1.16
C PRO A 58 -4.30 -6.38 0.11
N ILE A 59 -3.67 -6.65 1.25
CA ILE A 59 -4.16 -6.12 2.52
C ILE A 59 -3.79 -4.66 2.38
N GLU A 60 -4.74 -3.85 1.92
CA GLU A 60 -4.64 -2.42 1.97
C GLU A 60 -4.54 -2.09 3.46
N LEU A 61 -3.30 -2.05 3.98
CA LEU A 61 -3.02 -1.56 5.32
C LEU A 61 -3.35 -0.08 5.26
N ILE A 62 -4.62 0.25 5.52
CA ILE A 62 -5.05 1.61 5.77
C ILE A 62 -4.50 1.95 7.17
N GLU A 63 -3.23 2.31 7.21
CA GLU A 63 -2.61 2.92 8.39
C GLU A 63 -3.06 4.38 8.40
N LEU A 64 -3.99 4.72 9.29
CA LEU A 64 -4.32 6.11 9.58
C LEU A 64 -3.09 6.77 10.21
N ALA A 65 -2.30 7.44 9.37
CA ALA A 65 -1.14 8.20 9.80
C ALA A 65 -1.53 9.24 10.87
N GLY A 66 -0.77 9.29 11.96
CA GLY A 66 -0.88 10.35 12.96
C GLY A 66 -0.29 11.66 12.42
N GLY A 67 -0.76 12.78 12.99
CA GLY A 67 -0.31 14.13 12.59
C GLY A 67 1.20 14.36 12.76
N PHE A 68 1.66 15.46 12.17
CA PHE A 68 3.06 15.90 12.19
C PHE A 68 3.55 16.17 13.62
N GLU A 69 4.73 15.63 13.99
CA GLU A 69 5.38 15.86 15.30
C GLU A 69 6.08 17.22 15.42
N ASP A 70 6.29 17.95 14.31
CA ASP A 70 7.08 19.18 14.32
C ASP A 70 6.16 20.40 14.50
N GLY A 71 5.72 20.61 15.75
CA GLY A 71 5.15 21.88 16.19
C GLY A 71 6.25 22.73 16.79
N ASP A 72 6.63 23.82 16.13
CA ASP A 72 7.52 24.84 16.73
C ASP A 72 6.76 25.53 17.89
N PRO A 73 7.26 25.45 19.14
CA PRO A 73 6.58 26.03 20.30
C PRO A 73 6.49 27.56 20.27
N ASN A 74 7.16 28.24 19.32
CA ASN A 74 7.15 29.70 19.19
C ASN A 74 6.35 30.22 17.98
N GLU A 75 5.65 29.37 17.21
CA GLU A 75 4.79 29.83 16.13
C GLU A 75 3.40 30.20 16.69
N ALA A 76 3.32 31.36 17.33
CA ALA A 76 2.04 32.00 17.65
C ALA A 76 1.36 32.41 16.34
N LEU A 77 0.40 31.61 15.89
CA LEU A 77 -0.50 32.01 14.80
C LEU A 77 -1.50 33.02 15.39
N ASP A 78 -1.28 34.31 15.13
CA ASP A 78 -2.33 35.32 15.21
C ASP A 78 -3.43 34.94 14.22
N VAL A 79 -4.46 34.25 14.73
CA VAL A 79 -5.68 33.98 13.99
C VAL A 79 -6.50 35.27 14.00
N GLN A 80 -6.18 36.20 13.11
CA GLN A 80 -7.11 37.26 12.77
C GLN A 80 -8.25 36.63 11.97
N SER A 81 -9.37 36.39 12.65
CA SER A 81 -10.65 36.13 11.98
C SER A 81 -11.03 37.40 11.20
N PRO A 82 -11.36 37.32 9.90
CA PRO A 82 -11.80 38.48 9.14
C PRO A 82 -13.17 39.04 9.57
N GLU A 83 -13.89 38.34 10.45
CA GLU A 83 -15.14 38.82 11.04
C GLU A 83 -14.86 39.73 12.25
N GLU A 84 -15.54 40.89 12.29
CA GLU A 84 -15.64 41.76 13.47
C GLU A 84 -16.07 40.91 14.68
N GLU A 85 -15.32 41.03 15.78
CA GLU A 85 -15.62 40.42 17.06
C GLU A 85 -16.95 40.96 17.55
N ILE A 86 -18.02 40.20 17.33
CA ILE A 86 -19.33 40.50 17.92
C ILE A 86 -19.16 40.29 19.41
N ALA A 87 -19.21 41.38 20.18
CA ALA A 87 -19.15 41.31 21.63
C ALA A 87 -20.23 40.34 22.15
N ASP A 88 -19.85 39.47 23.08
CA ASP A 88 -20.78 38.56 23.76
C ASP A 88 -21.95 39.38 24.33
N PRO A 89 -23.20 39.18 23.86
CA PRO A 89 -24.36 39.94 24.34
C PRO A 89 -24.75 39.60 25.78
N ALA A 90 -23.97 38.77 26.47
CA ALA A 90 -24.19 38.38 27.85
C ALA A 90 -23.51 39.31 28.89
N LEU A 91 -22.72 40.30 28.45
CA LEU A 91 -21.95 41.18 29.34
C LEU A 91 -22.27 42.67 29.21
N GLU A 92 -23.27 43.06 28.43
CA GLU A 92 -23.82 44.43 28.48
C GLU A 92 -25.01 44.47 29.46
N GLU A 93 -24.70 44.92 30.69
CA GLU A 93 -25.70 45.44 31.62
C GLU A 93 -26.26 46.74 31.03
N GLU A 94 -27.48 46.69 30.50
CA GLU A 94 -28.34 47.88 30.42
C GLU A 94 -29.57 47.72 31.32
N GLU A 95 -29.75 48.77 32.10
CA GLU A 95 -30.76 49.08 33.08
C GLU A 95 -32.15 49.22 32.43
N SER A 96 -33.21 48.85 33.18
CA SER A 96 -34.65 49.17 32.99
C SER A 96 -35.54 48.26 32.12
N ASP A 97 -36.39 47.45 32.78
CA ASP A 97 -37.86 47.41 32.62
C ASP A 97 -38.51 46.40 33.60
N GLU A 98 -38.89 46.88 34.79
CA GLU A 98 -39.42 46.09 35.93
C GLU A 98 -40.88 45.61 35.81
N THR A 99 -41.54 45.65 34.66
CA THR A 99 -43.02 45.46 34.61
C THR A 99 -43.54 44.21 33.90
N GLN A 100 -42.68 43.24 33.53
CA GLN A 100 -43.12 42.02 32.81
C GLN A 100 -42.81 40.69 33.50
N ILE A 101 -42.28 40.68 34.72
CA ILE A 101 -41.87 39.44 35.41
C ILE A 101 -43.03 38.77 36.17
N GLU A 102 -44.08 39.50 36.56
CA GLU A 102 -45.21 38.92 37.31
C GLU A 102 -46.11 37.97 36.50
N GLN A 103 -46.11 38.04 35.17
CA GLN A 103 -46.96 37.18 34.32
C GLN A 103 -46.29 35.85 33.90
N THR A 104 -45.04 35.62 34.28
CA THR A 104 -44.30 34.39 33.91
C THR A 104 -44.20 33.37 35.05
N LEU A 105 -44.36 33.79 36.30
CA LEU A 105 -44.30 32.88 37.46
C LEU A 105 -45.54 31.97 37.57
N GLU A 106 -46.71 32.41 37.11
CA GLU A 106 -47.95 31.61 37.21
C GLU A 106 -47.97 30.43 36.21
N ASN A 107 -47.24 30.56 35.08
CA ASN A 107 -47.08 29.49 34.09
C ASN A 107 -46.00 28.44 34.46
N VAL A 108 -45.14 28.73 35.44
CA VAL A 108 -44.06 27.80 35.86
C VAL A 108 -44.54 26.80 36.91
N VAL A 109 -45.61 27.11 37.65
CA VAL A 109 -46.17 26.21 38.67
C VAL A 109 -46.94 25.04 38.03
N GLU A 110 -47.64 25.28 36.92
CA GLU A 110 -48.41 24.24 36.22
C GLU A 110 -47.49 23.27 35.42
N LEU A 111 -46.31 23.73 34.98
CA LEU A 111 -45.31 22.89 34.28
C LEU A 111 -44.44 22.04 35.25
N ALA A 112 -44.43 22.37 36.54
CA ALA A 112 -43.66 21.64 37.55
C ALA A 112 -44.33 20.33 37.99
N GLU A 113 -45.66 20.21 37.85
CA GLU A 113 -46.39 18.99 38.20
C GLU A 113 -46.32 17.91 37.10
N GLU A 114 -46.20 18.30 35.82
CA GLU A 114 -46.06 17.36 34.69
C GLU A 114 -44.63 16.76 34.58
N SER A 115 -43.63 17.42 35.16
CA SER A 115 -42.22 17.00 35.07
C SER A 115 -41.76 16.04 36.18
N VAL A 116 -42.60 15.76 37.18
CA VAL A 116 -42.28 14.81 38.27
C VAL A 116 -42.50 13.35 37.86
N GLU A 117 -43.46 13.03 36.99
CA GLU A 117 -43.67 11.65 36.52
C GLU A 117 -42.65 11.20 35.46
N GLN A 118 -41.96 12.14 34.79
CA GLN A 118 -40.95 11.82 33.78
C GLN A 118 -39.53 11.70 34.35
N ALA A 119 -39.30 12.15 35.59
CA ALA A 119 -38.01 12.07 36.28
C ALA A 119 -37.73 10.67 36.88
N GLU A 120 -38.74 9.89 37.27
CA GLU A 120 -38.52 8.58 37.90
C GLU A 120 -38.13 7.47 36.89
N ASN A 121 -38.48 7.59 35.62
CA ASN A 121 -38.12 6.60 34.59
C ASN A 121 -36.73 6.78 33.96
N GLN A 122 -36.04 7.90 34.23
CA GLN A 122 -34.67 8.15 33.71
C GLN A 122 -33.56 7.87 34.72
N LEU A 123 -33.89 7.60 35.99
CA LEU A 123 -32.91 7.38 37.06
C LEU A 123 -32.48 5.91 37.26
N ALA A 124 -33.03 4.95 36.51
CA ALA A 124 -32.77 3.52 36.70
C ALA A 124 -31.96 2.81 35.59
N ALA A 125 -31.50 3.51 34.56
CA ALA A 125 -30.72 2.91 33.47
C ALA A 125 -29.62 3.84 32.96
N ASP A 126 -28.51 3.93 33.69
CA ASP A 126 -27.13 3.95 33.14
C ASP A 126 -26.08 4.20 34.24
N ALA A 127 -25.87 3.18 35.06
CA ALA A 127 -24.70 3.07 35.93
C ALA A 127 -23.64 2.19 35.26
N VAL A 128 -22.83 2.78 34.36
CA VAL A 128 -21.52 2.21 33.97
C VAL A 128 -20.46 3.31 33.92
N ASN A 129 -19.49 3.19 34.83
CA ASN A 129 -18.30 4.02 34.99
C ASN A 129 -17.60 4.38 33.67
N THR A 130 -17.51 5.68 33.36
CA THR A 130 -16.48 6.25 32.46
C THR A 130 -15.90 7.54 33.04
N GLY A 131 -15.17 7.41 34.15
CA GLY A 131 -14.32 8.48 34.66
C GLY A 131 -13.23 8.84 33.65
N LYS A 132 -13.42 9.95 32.92
CA LYS A 132 -12.47 10.49 31.95
C LYS A 132 -11.25 11.03 32.70
N LYS A 133 -10.13 10.30 32.67
CA LYS A 133 -8.82 10.76 33.16
C LYS A 133 -8.39 12.01 32.38
N GLY A 134 -7.71 12.91 33.09
CA GLY A 134 -7.52 14.32 32.75
C GLY A 134 -6.83 14.62 31.42
N SER A 135 -7.14 15.82 30.93
CA SER A 135 -6.57 16.45 29.75
C SER A 135 -5.06 16.67 29.92
N SER A 136 -4.28 15.90 29.15
CA SER A 136 -2.88 16.24 28.88
C SER A 136 -2.90 17.29 27.77
N SER A 137 -2.54 18.52 28.13
CA SER A 137 -2.36 19.65 27.22
C SER A 137 -1.50 19.26 26.01
N GLY A 138 -2.08 19.36 24.82
CA GLY A 138 -1.42 19.26 23.53
C GLY A 138 -2.11 20.26 22.61
N THR A 139 -1.36 21.28 22.19
CA THR A 139 -1.84 22.41 21.38
C THR A 139 -2.34 21.91 20.03
N GLY A 140 -3.66 21.92 19.86
CA GLY A 140 -4.32 21.40 18.68
C GLY A 140 -4.02 22.21 17.43
N ARG A 141 -3.25 21.64 16.50
CA ARG A 141 -3.51 21.85 15.08
C ARG A 141 -4.49 20.75 14.64
N ARG A 142 -5.60 21.13 14.01
CA ARG A 142 -6.47 20.17 13.33
C ARG A 142 -5.63 19.43 12.28
N PRO A 143 -5.54 18.09 12.31
CA PRO A 143 -4.92 17.35 11.22
C PRO A 143 -5.76 17.58 9.96
N LEU A 144 -5.13 17.98 8.85
CA LEU A 144 -5.76 18.01 7.51
C LEU A 144 -6.03 16.59 6.96
N GLY A 145 -6.32 15.63 7.83
CA GLY A 145 -6.76 14.29 7.50
C GLY A 145 -8.00 13.95 8.33
N LEU A 146 -9.13 13.71 7.67
CA LEU A 146 -10.31 13.15 8.30
C LEU A 146 -10.04 11.66 8.60
N GLY A 147 -9.70 11.35 9.85
CA GLY A 147 -9.64 9.98 10.34
C GLY A 147 -9.27 9.92 11.83
N PRO A 148 -9.82 8.99 12.62
CA PRO A 148 -9.42 8.76 14.00
C PRO A 148 -7.95 8.33 14.05
N GLY A 149 -7.04 9.28 14.30
CA GLY A 149 -5.60 9.07 14.25
C GLY A 149 -5.13 8.03 15.27
N THR A 150 -4.86 6.81 14.81
CA THR A 150 -4.08 5.84 15.57
C THR A 150 -2.62 6.26 15.47
N GLY A 151 -2.10 6.94 16.50
CA GLY A 151 -0.75 7.52 16.50
C GLY A 151 0.34 6.64 15.88
N GLY A 152 1.27 7.27 15.16
CA GLY A 152 2.38 6.66 14.41
C GLY A 152 2.81 7.56 13.25
N LEU A 153 4.09 7.50 12.88
CA LEU A 153 4.64 8.26 11.74
C LEU A 153 4.13 7.70 10.40
N SER A 154 3.83 8.58 9.43
CA SER A 154 3.38 8.18 8.10
C SER A 154 4.47 7.42 7.32
N ARG A 155 4.09 6.64 6.29
CA ARG A 155 5.03 5.87 5.46
C ARG A 155 6.12 6.76 4.85
N GLU A 156 5.73 7.89 4.29
CA GLU A 156 6.61 8.93 3.73
C GLU A 156 7.62 9.51 4.75
N GLN A 157 7.28 9.52 6.04
CA GLN A 157 8.16 10.03 7.10
C GLN A 157 9.14 8.96 7.61
N ARG A 158 8.73 7.68 7.62
CA ARG A 158 9.52 6.57 8.15
C ARG A 158 10.41 5.91 7.11
N TRP A 159 9.97 5.82 5.87
CA TRP A 159 10.67 5.04 4.86
C TRP A 159 11.82 5.82 4.26
N TYR A 160 12.92 5.11 4.00
CA TYR A 160 14.11 5.63 3.32
C TYR A 160 14.53 4.61 2.29
N VAL A 161 14.57 5.00 1.01
CA VAL A 161 14.93 4.10 -0.08
C VAL A 161 16.32 4.46 -0.60
N GLU A 162 17.24 3.51 -0.47
CA GLU A 162 18.60 3.58 -0.96
C GLU A 162 18.73 2.80 -2.27
N PHE A 163 18.86 3.52 -3.38
CA PHE A 163 19.21 2.94 -4.67
C PHE A 163 20.72 2.68 -4.73
N GLY A 164 21.12 1.43 -4.99
CA GLY A 164 22.51 0.95 -4.88
C GLY A 164 23.55 1.87 -5.55
N GLY A 165 24.64 2.16 -4.84
CA GLY A 165 25.51 3.35 -5.02
C GLY A 165 26.52 3.38 -6.16
N THR A 166 26.62 2.38 -7.04
CA THR A 166 27.72 2.30 -8.03
C THR A 166 27.25 2.07 -9.46
N GLY A 167 25.97 2.27 -9.75
CA GLY A 167 25.42 2.09 -11.09
C GLY A 167 25.53 3.33 -11.96
N SER A 168 25.65 3.10 -13.27
CA SER A 168 25.49 4.14 -14.31
C SER A 168 24.10 4.79 -14.22
N LEU A 169 23.94 6.00 -14.79
CA LEU A 169 22.64 6.69 -14.83
C LEU A 169 21.54 5.81 -15.45
N ASP A 170 21.91 4.99 -16.44
CA ASP A 170 20.98 4.09 -17.13
C ASP A 170 20.56 2.90 -16.26
N GLU A 171 21.44 2.37 -15.42
CA GLU A 171 21.07 1.31 -14.46
C GLU A 171 20.11 1.85 -13.40
N TYR A 172 20.34 3.07 -12.93
CA TYR A 172 19.44 3.73 -12.01
C TYR A 172 18.06 3.98 -12.65
N ALA A 173 18.02 4.46 -13.89
CA ALA A 173 16.77 4.63 -14.64
C ALA A 173 16.01 3.31 -14.83
N LYS A 174 16.73 2.20 -15.09
CA LYS A 174 16.15 0.85 -15.18
C LYS A 174 15.60 0.37 -13.84
N GLN A 175 16.25 0.69 -12.72
CA GLN A 175 15.75 0.35 -11.39
C GLN A 175 14.42 1.07 -11.11
N LEU A 176 14.35 2.37 -11.36
CA LEU A 176 13.13 3.15 -11.18
C LEU A 176 11.98 2.63 -12.07
N ASP A 177 12.26 2.38 -13.35
CA ASP A 177 11.26 1.86 -14.29
C ASP A 177 10.79 0.44 -13.93
N PHE A 178 11.66 -0.41 -13.40
CA PHE A 178 11.30 -1.77 -12.98
C PHE A 178 10.26 -1.76 -11.86
N PHE A 179 10.36 -0.80 -10.93
CA PHE A 179 9.39 -0.62 -9.84
C PHE A 179 8.23 0.32 -10.21
N GLY A 180 8.17 0.81 -11.44
CA GLY A 180 7.15 1.75 -11.90
C GLY A 180 7.19 3.09 -11.18
N ILE A 181 8.34 3.48 -10.60
CA ILE A 181 8.49 4.73 -9.87
C ILE A 181 8.58 5.88 -10.88
N GLU A 182 7.74 6.89 -10.68
CA GLU A 182 7.74 8.10 -11.51
C GLU A 182 8.47 9.23 -10.77
N LEU A 183 9.22 10.06 -11.49
CA LEU A 183 9.84 11.24 -10.90
C LEU A 183 8.97 12.47 -11.16
N GLY A 184 8.70 13.23 -10.11
CA GLY A 184 8.01 14.51 -10.14
C GLY A 184 8.97 15.67 -9.91
N ALA A 185 8.81 16.75 -10.65
CA ALA A 185 9.41 18.04 -10.32
C ALA A 185 8.30 19.06 -10.10
N LEU A 186 8.15 19.50 -8.85
CA LEU A 186 7.28 20.62 -8.50
C LEU A 186 8.06 21.91 -8.72
N MET A 187 7.65 22.67 -9.73
CA MET A 187 8.31 23.91 -10.12
C MET A 187 7.72 25.10 -9.34
N PRO A 188 8.46 26.22 -9.20
CA PRO A 188 7.96 27.41 -8.50
C PRO A 188 6.70 28.05 -9.12
N ASP A 189 6.38 27.70 -10.37
CA ASP A 189 5.15 28.10 -11.05
C ASP A 189 3.92 27.28 -10.61
N GLY A 190 4.09 26.36 -9.65
CA GLY A 190 3.04 25.48 -9.14
C GLY A 190 2.75 24.27 -10.02
N LYS A 191 3.42 24.11 -11.17
CA LYS A 191 3.21 22.98 -12.07
C LYS A 191 4.02 21.77 -11.62
N LEU A 192 3.38 20.61 -11.66
CA LEU A 192 4.02 19.32 -11.39
C LEU A 192 4.34 18.63 -12.73
N TYR A 193 5.63 18.46 -13.00
CA TYR A 193 6.12 17.70 -14.14
C TYR A 193 6.44 16.27 -13.70
N LEU A 194 5.64 15.30 -14.15
CA LEU A 194 5.91 13.89 -13.95
C LEU A 194 6.62 13.30 -15.15
N ILE A 195 7.65 12.52 -14.90
CA ILE A 195 8.37 11.76 -15.91
C ILE A 195 8.33 10.26 -15.59
N SER A 196 8.06 9.45 -16.61
CA SER A 196 8.05 7.99 -16.52
C SER A 196 8.78 7.37 -17.70
N GLN A 197 9.09 6.07 -17.62
CA GLN A 197 9.87 5.36 -18.64
C GLN A 197 11.28 5.97 -18.83
N LEU A 198 11.97 6.19 -17.71
CA LEU A 198 13.25 6.89 -17.57
C LEU A 198 14.39 6.19 -18.33
N SER A 199 14.30 4.87 -18.48
CA SER A 199 15.26 4.06 -19.22
C SER A 199 15.20 4.31 -20.73
N LYS A 200 14.07 4.82 -21.26
CA LYS A 200 13.94 5.15 -22.69
C LYS A 200 14.81 6.35 -23.07
N PRO A 201 15.22 6.47 -24.35
CA PRO A 201 15.97 7.64 -24.82
C PRO A 201 15.23 8.96 -24.60
N LYS A 202 13.90 8.94 -24.77
CA LYS A 202 13.00 10.05 -24.47
C LYS A 202 11.99 9.59 -23.41
N PRO A 203 12.14 9.98 -22.14
CA PRO A 203 11.16 9.70 -21.09
C PRO A 203 9.80 10.32 -21.43
N ARG A 204 8.72 9.67 -21.00
CA ARG A 204 7.37 10.19 -21.16
C ARG A 204 7.14 11.29 -20.14
N VAL A 205 6.70 12.46 -20.58
CA VAL A 205 6.40 13.60 -19.72
C VAL A 205 4.89 13.77 -19.59
N ARG A 206 4.41 13.99 -18.38
CA ARG A 206 3.04 14.39 -18.06
C ARG A 206 3.08 15.64 -17.18
N VAL A 207 2.42 16.70 -17.61
CA VAL A 207 2.32 17.95 -16.84
C VAL A 207 0.97 18.00 -16.17
N VAL A 208 0.94 18.30 -14.89
CA VAL A 208 -0.28 18.47 -14.10
C VAL A 208 -0.27 19.88 -13.50
N SER A 209 -1.38 20.60 -13.67
CA SER A 209 -1.52 21.99 -13.25
C SER A 209 -1.58 22.18 -11.73
N SER A 210 -1.89 21.12 -10.97
CA SER A 210 -1.95 21.13 -9.52
C SER A 210 -1.68 19.72 -8.97
N GLY A 211 -0.95 19.63 -7.85
CA GLY A 211 -0.75 18.37 -7.13
C GLY A 211 -2.00 17.82 -6.44
N ALA A 212 -3.12 18.56 -6.46
CA ALA A 212 -4.36 18.23 -5.73
C ALA A 212 -5.05 16.91 -6.16
N GLY A 213 -4.67 16.30 -7.28
CA GLY A 213 -5.19 15.00 -7.73
C GLY A 213 -4.24 13.82 -7.53
N GLU A 214 -3.08 14.04 -6.92
CA GLU A 214 -2.03 13.04 -6.79
C GLU A 214 -2.02 12.45 -5.37
N ASN A 215 -2.82 11.41 -5.16
CA ASN A 215 -2.95 10.72 -3.86
C ASN A 215 -1.90 9.62 -3.65
N ARG A 216 -0.97 9.41 -4.59
CA ARG A 216 0.07 8.39 -4.47
C ARG A 216 1.10 8.79 -3.41
N LEU A 217 1.64 7.79 -2.72
CA LEU A 217 2.77 7.98 -1.82
C LEU A 217 3.93 8.64 -2.58
N TYR A 218 4.38 9.79 -2.07
CA TYR A 218 5.54 10.48 -2.60
C TYR A 218 6.65 10.58 -1.57
N MET A 219 7.89 10.55 -2.05
CA MET A 219 9.06 10.68 -1.20
C MET A 219 10.05 11.68 -1.79
N THR A 220 10.65 12.49 -0.93
CA THR A 220 11.64 13.49 -1.32
C THR A 220 13.04 13.08 -0.87
N TRP A 221 14.05 13.56 -1.60
CA TRP A 221 15.44 13.38 -1.15
C TRP A 221 15.69 14.21 0.10
N ARG A 222 16.17 13.57 1.16
CA ARG A 222 16.68 14.27 2.35
C ARG A 222 18.18 14.62 2.28
N GLY A 223 18.86 14.27 1.18
CA GLY A 223 20.26 14.60 0.94
C GLY A 223 20.97 13.61 0.01
N GLY A 224 22.22 13.91 -0.35
CA GLY A 224 23.10 13.01 -1.11
C GLY A 224 23.31 13.37 -2.59
N SER A 225 24.14 12.57 -3.26
CA SER A 225 24.52 12.76 -4.67
C SER A 225 23.41 12.41 -5.67
N ARG A 226 22.41 11.62 -5.26
CA ARG A 226 21.36 11.10 -6.15
C ARG A 226 20.39 12.14 -6.68
N ARG A 227 20.21 13.27 -5.98
CA ARG A 227 19.52 14.44 -6.54
C ARG A 227 20.11 14.85 -7.89
N ARG A 228 21.44 14.74 -8.07
CA ARG A 228 22.10 15.06 -9.34
C ARG A 228 21.73 14.08 -10.45
N ASP A 229 21.45 12.83 -10.12
CA ASP A 229 21.06 11.81 -11.09
C ASP A 229 19.64 12.05 -11.59
N ASP A 230 18.72 12.36 -10.67
CA ASP A 230 17.37 12.76 -11.04
C ASP A 230 17.38 14.02 -11.92
N LEU A 231 18.19 15.02 -11.58
CA LEU A 231 18.36 16.21 -12.43
C LEU A 231 18.85 15.85 -13.83
N ARG A 232 19.73 14.85 -13.96
CA ARG A 232 20.16 14.34 -15.28
C ARG A 232 19.01 13.63 -16.02
N LEU A 233 18.15 12.90 -15.32
CA LEU A 233 16.96 12.26 -15.90
C LEU A 233 15.92 13.29 -16.36
N PHE A 234 15.68 14.36 -15.59
CA PHE A 234 14.81 15.46 -16.01
C PHE A 234 15.37 16.20 -17.23
N ARG A 235 16.68 16.46 -17.26
CA ARG A 235 17.34 17.06 -18.44
C ARG A 235 17.22 16.19 -19.69
N LYS A 236 17.29 14.85 -19.54
CA LYS A 236 17.04 13.89 -20.63
C LYS A 236 15.60 14.00 -21.18
N ALA A 237 14.65 14.34 -20.32
CA ALA A 237 13.26 14.62 -20.70
C ALA A 237 13.04 16.06 -21.22
N GLY A 238 14.09 16.89 -21.30
CA GLY A 238 14.02 18.27 -21.75
C GLY A 238 13.49 19.26 -20.69
N ILE A 239 13.48 18.87 -19.41
CA ILE A 239 12.97 19.70 -18.31
C ILE A 239 14.14 20.11 -17.41
N ASP A 240 14.23 21.42 -17.09
CA ASP A 240 15.17 21.90 -16.08
C ASP A 240 14.53 21.92 -14.69
N ALA A 241 14.65 20.80 -13.97
CA ALA A 241 14.15 20.65 -12.61
C ALA A 241 15.10 21.22 -11.52
N SER A 242 16.14 21.98 -11.90
CA SER A 242 17.17 22.46 -10.95
C SER A 242 16.60 23.36 -9.84
N LYS A 243 15.54 24.12 -10.14
CA LYS A 243 14.86 25.03 -9.20
C LYS A 243 13.61 24.42 -8.56
N GLY A 244 13.25 23.19 -8.93
CA GLY A 244 12.08 22.50 -8.43
C GLY A 244 12.38 21.58 -7.24
N VAL A 245 11.32 21.22 -6.50
CA VAL A 245 11.36 20.14 -5.52
C VAL A 245 11.15 18.81 -6.26
N ILE A 246 12.10 17.90 -6.10
CA ILE A 246 12.04 16.57 -6.74
C ILE A 246 11.31 15.61 -5.80
N LEU A 247 10.30 14.96 -6.34
CA LEU A 247 9.42 13.98 -5.69
C LEU A 247 9.57 12.64 -6.42
N HIS A 248 9.51 11.52 -5.70
CA HIS A 248 9.35 10.19 -6.30
C HIS A 248 7.97 9.69 -5.99
N PHE A 249 7.20 9.36 -7.01
CA PHE A 249 5.88 8.78 -6.87
C PHE A 249 5.96 7.26 -6.95
N TYR A 250 5.52 6.61 -5.89
CA TYR A 250 5.47 5.15 -5.81
C TYR A 250 4.09 4.68 -6.25
N PRO A 251 3.98 3.69 -7.16
CA PRO A 251 2.70 3.10 -7.48
C PRO A 251 2.19 2.25 -6.30
N PRO A 252 0.87 2.05 -6.17
CA PRO A 252 0.27 1.29 -5.06
C PRO A 252 0.87 -0.11 -4.88
N GLU A 253 1.17 -0.81 -5.98
CA GLU A 253 1.79 -2.14 -5.94
C GLU A 253 3.17 -2.13 -5.27
N THR A 254 3.98 -1.09 -5.53
CA THR A 254 5.31 -0.95 -4.93
C THR A 254 5.21 -0.52 -3.47
N GLU A 255 4.24 0.33 -3.14
CA GLU A 255 3.96 0.73 -1.76
C GLU A 255 3.57 -0.48 -0.88
N GLU A 256 2.62 -1.30 -1.34
CA GLU A 256 2.22 -2.51 -0.62
C GLU A 256 3.36 -3.51 -0.46
N MET A 257 4.20 -3.65 -1.49
CA MET A 257 5.40 -4.48 -1.42
C MET A 257 6.36 -3.99 -0.33
N LEU A 258 6.61 -2.68 -0.25
CA LEU A 258 7.48 -2.09 0.79
C LEU A 258 6.88 -2.26 2.18
N ALA A 259 5.57 -2.04 2.34
CA ALA A 259 4.87 -2.24 3.61
C ALA A 259 4.97 -3.70 4.08
N ARG A 260 4.80 -4.67 3.17
CA ARG A 260 4.97 -6.09 3.49
C ARG A 260 6.39 -6.40 3.95
N LEU A 261 7.39 -5.88 3.25
CA LEU A 261 8.80 -6.08 3.61
C LEU A 261 9.16 -5.46 4.97
N GLU A 262 8.59 -4.30 5.31
CA GLU A 262 8.76 -3.66 6.61
C GLU A 262 8.20 -4.54 7.74
N LEU A 263 6.99 -5.09 7.55
CA LEU A 263 6.37 -5.97 8.53
C LEU A 263 7.13 -7.30 8.66
N GLU A 264 7.52 -7.92 7.54
CA GLU A 264 8.23 -9.20 7.51
C GLU A 264 9.62 -9.12 8.16
N TYR A 265 10.26 -7.96 8.20
CA TYR A 265 11.64 -7.83 8.70
C TYR A 265 11.77 -8.19 10.19
N ARG A 266 10.88 -7.68 11.04
CA ARG A 266 10.92 -7.88 12.51
C ARG A 266 9.56 -8.10 13.17
N ASN A 267 8.47 -8.11 12.38
CA ASN A 267 7.10 -8.27 12.85
C ASN A 267 6.73 -7.35 14.03
N LYS A 268 7.19 -6.10 13.96
CA LYS A 268 6.94 -5.08 14.97
C LYS A 268 5.72 -4.24 14.58
N PRO A 269 4.92 -3.76 15.56
CA PRO A 269 3.82 -2.89 15.25
C PRO A 269 4.34 -1.59 14.65
N VAL A 270 3.65 -1.13 13.62
CA VAL A 270 3.88 0.13 12.87
C VAL A 270 4.17 1.32 13.78
N LYS A 271 3.47 1.38 14.92
CA LYS A 271 3.57 2.48 15.90
C LYS A 271 4.92 2.57 16.62
N GLU A 272 5.68 1.47 16.69
CA GLU A 272 7.00 1.46 17.32
C GLU A 272 8.13 1.80 16.32
N ILE A 273 7.83 1.84 15.03
CA ILE A 273 8.84 1.99 13.98
C ILE A 273 9.08 3.48 13.75
N ARG A 274 10.33 3.92 13.96
CA ARG A 274 10.76 5.29 13.69
C ARG A 274 11.21 5.47 12.24
N ARG A 275 12.06 4.56 11.75
CA ARG A 275 12.56 4.59 10.35
C ARG A 275 12.84 3.20 9.83
N THR A 276 12.59 3.00 8.54
CA THR A 276 12.89 1.77 7.81
C THR A 276 13.71 2.11 6.57
N PHE A 277 14.86 1.48 6.44
CA PHE A 277 15.79 1.66 5.33
C PHE A 277 15.65 0.47 4.38
N PHE A 278 15.22 0.76 3.16
CA PHE A 278 15.13 -0.17 2.06
C PHE A 278 16.33 0.04 1.14
N GLN A 279 16.93 -1.05 0.68
CA GLN A 279 17.99 -1.01 -0.31
C GLN A 279 17.55 -1.78 -1.55
N VAL A 280 17.77 -1.18 -2.73
CA VAL A 280 17.58 -1.88 -4.00
C VAL A 280 18.79 -2.77 -4.28
N ARG A 281 18.53 -4.06 -4.51
CA ARG A 281 19.55 -5.04 -4.90
C ARG A 281 19.18 -5.72 -6.21
N PRO A 282 20.16 -6.06 -7.07
CA PRO A 282 19.92 -6.90 -8.24
C PRO A 282 19.49 -8.30 -7.79
N ALA A 283 18.53 -8.90 -8.50
CA ALA A 283 18.02 -10.24 -8.25
C ALA A 283 17.72 -10.96 -9.57
N GLY A 284 18.65 -11.81 -10.00
CA GLY A 284 18.52 -12.53 -11.27
C GLY A 284 18.40 -11.56 -12.44
N SER A 285 17.25 -11.57 -13.12
CA SER A 285 16.92 -10.70 -14.25
C SER A 285 16.26 -9.37 -13.88
N GLY A 286 16.06 -9.08 -12.59
CA GLY A 286 15.37 -7.87 -12.13
C GLY A 286 15.99 -7.26 -10.88
N TYR A 287 15.17 -6.50 -10.15
CA TYR A 287 15.56 -5.84 -8.90
C TYR A 287 14.61 -6.24 -7.77
N LYS A 288 15.10 -6.16 -6.53
CA LYS A 288 14.28 -6.35 -5.35
C LYS A 288 14.64 -5.35 -4.27
N PHE A 289 13.64 -4.96 -3.48
CA PHE A 289 13.88 -4.24 -2.24
C PHE A 289 14.26 -5.22 -1.14
N VAL A 290 15.19 -4.80 -0.30
CA VAL A 290 15.59 -5.52 0.91
C VAL A 290 15.67 -4.52 2.04
N VAL A 291 15.03 -4.81 3.17
CA VAL A 291 15.18 -3.99 4.38
C VAL A 291 16.58 -4.24 4.95
N THR A 292 17.39 -3.18 5.05
CA THR A 292 18.75 -3.26 5.60
C THR A 292 18.80 -2.88 7.07
N ARG A 293 17.97 -1.92 7.46
CA ARG A 293 17.96 -1.36 8.81
C ARG A 293 16.58 -0.88 9.18
N GLN A 294 16.20 -1.10 10.43
CA GLN A 294 15.01 -0.51 11.03
C GLN A 294 15.41 0.11 12.38
N THR A 295 14.89 1.29 12.66
CA THR A 295 15.07 1.99 13.94
C THR A 295 13.72 2.19 14.59
N TYR A 296 13.69 2.12 15.91
CA TYR A 296 12.46 2.15 16.70
C TYR A 296 12.37 3.42 17.54
N LEU A 297 11.14 3.81 17.87
CA LEU A 297 10.87 4.78 18.91
C LEU A 297 11.27 4.16 20.25
N ARG A 298 11.98 4.93 21.07
CA ARG A 298 12.50 4.49 22.37
C ARG A 298 11.50 4.79 23.47
#